data_AF-B8JEH3-F1
#
_entry.id   AF-B8JEH3-F1
#
_cell.length_a   1.000
_cell.length_b   1.000
_cell.length_c   1.000
_cell.angle_alpha   90.00
_cell.angle_beta   90.00
_cell.angle_gamma   90.00
#
_symmetry.space_group_name_H-M   'P 1'
#
loop_
_entity.id
_entity.type
_entity.pdbx_description
1 polymer ?
#
loop_
_entity_poly.entity_id
_entity_poly.type
_entity_poly.pdbx_seq_one_letter_code
_entity_poly.pdbx_strand_id
1 'polypeptide(L)'
;MKTSAPAATVLLIASSVLLAACGGGGGGSTSPGGASAGTLSGAVVLGPVAGATVRAYALSGGTQGALLGEATADAAGRFDVSIGHHAGPVMVVATGGSFVDEATGASMALGTGDALACAIPSVAADAATAGIHVTPLTSMARARAAAMPGGMTEANVAAANAAVGAYFQAGDVLRVAPMDPTAAGAGAGATQDERAYGMALAAMSQEAMALGMTSSAGMATALAADASDGVMDGMMGATPVSMGGMGGMSGGTMEANAGTAGLADAMHAFLGSARNRSGLTADDLLACLAQLSGSGGQLPGAGGSGPGQGAGQGTMTGTAFMGAMSGGTVTAYAVSGGARGQALAAAPLGATGAFSVGLGAYAGPVMLEVAGATYEDEATGISMPMASGDVLTACVPSVAAGATTSGVQVTPLTTMAQARAQAMLGGMTTANAAAANAGIGSYFMAGDVLGTMPMDPAVAGSGTGATQDQRDHGMAIAAMSEYAHGLGMTGSTSAMATAMAEDASDGVMNGMMGGTAIPMGGMGGGGMMGGGAGMMAANAGTTGLSGAMTTFAGSAMNRSGVALAAVQPLVNQLAGSNGTIP
;
A
#
# COMPACT_ATOMS: atom_id res chain seq x y z
N MET A 1 45.73 -46.10 39.33
CA MET A 1 46.19 -45.44 38.09
C MET A 1 45.81 -43.97 38.18
N LYS A 2 46.83 -43.08 38.21
CA LYS A 2 46.85 -41.59 38.08
C LYS A 2 45.84 -40.82 38.97
N THR A 3 46.12 -40.35 40.19
CA THR A 3 47.06 -39.31 40.73
C THR A 3 47.06 -37.94 40.05
N SER A 4 46.90 -36.92 40.94
CA SER A 4 47.39 -35.52 40.96
C SER A 4 46.55 -34.38 40.33
N ALA A 5 46.01 -33.53 41.22
CA ALA A 5 45.88 -32.06 41.08
C ALA A 5 47.29 -31.39 41.01
N PRO A 6 47.53 -30.08 40.69
CA PRO A 6 46.90 -28.90 41.33
C PRO A 6 46.83 -27.60 40.48
N ALA A 7 46.42 -26.51 41.14
CA ALA A 7 46.34 -25.11 40.70
C ALA A 7 47.69 -24.44 40.38
N ALA A 8 47.66 -23.45 39.47
CA ALA A 8 48.63 -22.37 39.20
C ALA A 8 48.12 -21.60 37.96
N THR A 9 48.29 -20.32 37.68
CA THR A 9 48.89 -19.14 38.32
C THR A 9 48.49 -17.96 37.42
N VAL A 10 48.23 -16.80 38.03
CA VAL A 10 47.94 -15.52 37.40
C VAL A 10 49.13 -15.02 36.57
N LEU A 11 48.90 -14.49 35.36
CA LEU A 11 49.81 -13.55 34.71
C LEU A 11 49.02 -12.43 34.02
N LEU A 12 49.06 -11.26 34.66
CA LEU A 12 48.68 -9.95 34.13
C LEU A 12 49.68 -9.53 33.03
N ILE A 13 49.18 -9.08 31.89
CA ILE A 13 49.94 -8.22 30.97
C ILE A 13 49.22 -6.89 30.88
N ALA A 14 49.77 -5.90 31.59
CA ALA A 14 49.49 -4.49 31.40
C ALA A 14 50.36 -3.96 30.25
N SER A 15 49.79 -3.17 29.35
CA SER A 15 50.55 -2.27 28.49
C SER A 15 49.73 -1.01 28.27
N SER A 16 50.16 0.04 28.98
CA SER A 16 49.76 1.43 28.78
C SER A 16 50.99 2.16 28.26
N VAL A 17 50.89 2.82 27.11
CA VAL A 17 51.81 3.91 26.73
C VAL A 17 50.96 5.14 26.43
N LEU A 18 51.28 6.18 27.18
CA LEU A 18 50.76 7.53 27.13
C LEU A 18 51.48 8.32 26.02
N LEU A 19 50.76 9.15 25.27
CA LEU A 19 51.29 10.43 24.82
C LEU A 19 50.39 11.55 25.33
N ALA A 20 51.04 12.45 26.08
CA ALA A 20 50.50 13.71 26.55
C ALA A 20 50.62 14.77 25.46
N ALA A 21 49.59 15.59 25.32
CA ALA A 21 49.74 16.99 24.93
C ALA A 21 48.79 17.82 25.79
N CYS A 22 49.39 18.60 26.69
CA CYS A 22 48.76 19.63 27.50
C CYS A 22 48.91 20.96 26.75
N GLY A 23 47.88 21.81 26.74
CA GLY A 23 48.08 23.23 26.42
C GLY A 23 46.83 24.04 26.13
N GLY A 24 46.39 24.82 27.13
CA GLY A 24 45.93 26.20 26.91
C GLY A 24 44.43 26.47 26.87
N GLY A 25 43.90 27.09 27.93
CA GLY A 25 42.53 27.63 27.98
C GLY A 25 42.43 29.11 27.59
N GLY A 26 41.18 29.56 27.39
CA GLY A 26 40.79 30.99 27.45
C GLY A 26 39.77 31.44 26.39
N GLY A 27 38.58 31.85 26.85
CA GLY A 27 37.89 33.02 26.31
C GLY A 27 36.91 32.84 25.14
N GLY A 28 35.62 32.84 25.49
CA GLY A 28 34.45 33.27 24.71
C GLY A 28 34.59 33.60 23.22
N SER A 29 33.94 32.77 22.41
CA SER A 29 33.03 33.23 21.35
C SER A 29 32.00 32.14 21.12
N THR A 30 30.74 32.41 21.41
CA THR A 30 29.61 31.64 20.91
C THR A 30 29.63 31.73 19.38
N SER A 31 30.32 30.80 18.73
CA SER A 31 30.16 30.57 17.30
C SER A 31 28.77 29.97 17.11
N PRO A 32 27.97 30.40 16.11
CA PRO A 32 26.65 29.85 15.90
C PRO A 32 26.79 28.34 15.69
N GLY A 33 25.92 27.56 16.32
CA GLY A 33 25.90 26.11 16.14
C GLY A 33 25.97 25.76 14.66
N GLY A 34 26.95 24.94 14.28
CA GLY A 34 27.03 24.40 12.93
C GLY A 34 25.72 23.71 12.62
N ALA A 35 24.96 24.27 11.68
CA ALA A 35 23.75 23.63 11.18
C ALA A 35 24.12 22.22 10.71
N SER A 36 23.39 21.22 11.20
CA SER A 36 23.56 19.83 10.76
C SER A 36 23.39 19.78 9.25
N ALA A 37 24.43 19.43 8.49
CA ALA A 37 24.27 19.20 7.06
C ALA A 37 23.50 17.89 6.84
N GLY A 38 22.60 17.87 5.86
CA GLY A 38 21.84 16.69 5.48
C GLY A 38 22.76 15.58 4.96
N THR A 39 22.36 14.33 5.22
CA THR A 39 23.07 13.13 4.77
C THR A 39 22.10 12.15 4.12
N LEU A 40 22.60 11.39 3.16
CA LEU A 40 21.89 10.35 2.46
C LEU A 40 22.67 9.04 2.59
N SER A 41 22.13 8.06 3.30
CA SER A 41 22.77 6.77 3.53
C SER A 41 21.93 5.59 3.09
N GLY A 42 22.60 4.53 2.67
CA GLY A 42 21.95 3.44 1.96
C GLY A 42 22.89 2.34 1.51
N ALA A 43 22.44 1.50 0.58
CA ALA A 43 23.23 0.45 -0.04
C ALA A 43 22.96 0.32 -1.54
N VAL A 44 24.01 0.01 -2.30
CA VAL A 44 23.94 -0.36 -3.72
C VAL A 44 23.86 -1.89 -3.84
N VAL A 45 22.81 -2.41 -4.47
CA VAL A 45 22.50 -3.86 -4.48
C VAL A 45 22.14 -4.36 -5.88
N LEU A 46 23.00 -5.23 -6.39
CA LEU A 46 22.86 -6.19 -7.50
C LEU A 46 23.80 -7.36 -7.09
N GLY A 47 23.54 -7.93 -5.92
CA GLY A 47 24.58 -8.28 -4.93
C GLY A 47 25.23 -7.02 -4.31
N PRO A 48 25.70 -7.04 -3.05
CA PRO A 48 26.37 -5.89 -2.46
C PRO A 48 27.50 -5.36 -3.36
N VAL A 49 27.36 -4.13 -3.88
CA VAL A 49 28.31 -3.59 -4.87
C VAL A 49 29.44 -2.84 -4.17
N ALA A 50 30.58 -3.52 -4.02
CA ALA A 50 31.75 -2.97 -3.35
C ALA A 50 32.52 -1.98 -4.23
N GLY A 51 32.91 -0.84 -3.67
CA GLY A 51 33.76 0.14 -4.35
C GLY A 51 33.06 0.98 -5.42
N ALA A 52 31.73 0.94 -5.50
CA ALA A 52 30.98 1.80 -6.41
C ALA A 52 31.10 3.28 -6.01
N THR A 53 31.29 4.16 -6.99
CA THR A 53 31.19 5.61 -6.78
C THR A 53 29.72 6.00 -6.80
N VAL A 54 29.22 6.51 -5.68
CA VAL A 54 27.82 6.92 -5.46
C VAL A 54 27.74 8.44 -5.48
N ARG A 55 26.99 9.00 -6.42
CA ARG A 55 26.81 10.45 -6.62
C ARG A 55 25.36 10.83 -6.41
N ALA A 56 25.11 11.81 -5.56
CA ALA A 56 23.79 12.40 -5.34
C ALA A 56 23.67 13.71 -6.10
N TYR A 57 22.62 13.85 -6.90
CA TYR A 57 22.31 15.04 -7.69
C TYR A 57 20.96 15.63 -7.28
N ALA A 58 20.86 16.95 -7.24
CA ALA A 58 19.57 17.62 -7.17
C ALA A 58 18.77 17.31 -8.45
N LEU A 59 17.46 17.13 -8.32
CA LEU A 59 16.56 17.09 -9.46
C LEU A 59 15.92 18.48 -9.64
N SER A 60 16.07 19.05 -10.83
CA SER A 60 15.53 20.38 -11.17
C SER A 60 14.83 20.33 -12.52
N GLY A 61 13.59 20.82 -12.56
CA GLY A 61 12.76 20.79 -13.77
C GLY A 61 12.56 19.38 -14.34
N GLY A 62 12.58 18.36 -13.48
CA GLY A 62 12.47 16.95 -13.89
C GLY A 62 13.71 16.33 -14.50
N THR A 63 14.87 16.99 -14.40
CA THR A 63 16.13 16.50 -14.96
C THR A 63 17.23 16.50 -13.90
N GLN A 64 18.31 15.78 -14.17
CA GLN A 64 19.51 15.81 -13.33
C GLN A 64 20.09 17.22 -13.29
N GLY A 65 20.20 17.79 -12.10
CA GLY A 65 20.78 19.10 -11.83
C GLY A 65 22.18 19.00 -11.21
N ALA A 66 22.45 19.90 -10.26
CA ALA A 66 23.77 20.02 -9.62
C ALA A 66 24.14 18.78 -8.79
N LEU A 67 25.41 18.41 -8.81
CA LEU A 67 25.98 17.42 -7.89
C LEU A 67 25.93 17.98 -6.46
N LEU A 68 25.32 17.23 -5.55
CA LEU A 68 25.20 17.57 -4.12
C LEU A 68 26.36 16.99 -3.32
N GLY A 69 26.74 15.75 -3.63
CA GLY A 69 27.80 15.03 -2.95
C GLY A 69 28.16 13.71 -3.62
N GLU A 70 29.28 13.14 -3.18
CA GLU A 70 29.82 11.87 -3.67
C GLU A 70 30.40 11.06 -2.50
N ALA A 71 30.28 9.75 -2.56
CA ALA A 71 30.92 8.80 -1.66
C ALA A 71 31.29 7.51 -2.40
N THR A 72 32.07 6.65 -1.74
CA THR A 72 32.39 5.31 -2.24
C THR A 72 31.69 4.27 -1.39
N ALA A 73 31.02 3.31 -2.03
CA ALA A 73 30.36 2.20 -1.34
C ALA A 73 31.39 1.24 -0.72
N ASP A 74 31.14 0.81 0.52
CA ASP A 74 32.00 -0.13 1.24
C ASP A 74 31.86 -1.58 0.72
N ALA A 75 32.53 -2.54 1.37
CA ALA A 75 32.48 -3.95 0.97
C ALA A 75 31.09 -4.60 1.09
N ALA A 76 30.17 -4.00 1.86
CA ALA A 76 28.78 -4.40 1.95
C ALA A 76 27.86 -3.55 1.05
N GLY A 77 28.43 -2.76 0.14
CA GLY A 77 27.72 -1.87 -0.76
C GLY A 77 27.14 -0.63 -0.09
N ARG A 78 27.47 -0.36 1.19
CA ARG A 78 26.88 0.75 1.95
C ARG A 78 27.56 2.06 1.61
N PHE A 79 26.78 3.13 1.54
CA PHE A 79 27.28 4.49 1.31
C PHE A 79 26.68 5.48 2.29
N ASP A 80 27.39 6.59 2.49
CA ASP A 80 26.92 7.78 3.21
C ASP A 80 27.40 9.02 2.43
N VAL A 81 26.46 9.77 1.85
CA VAL A 81 26.72 10.95 1.02
C VAL A 81 26.18 12.18 1.75
N SER A 82 27.03 13.19 2.00
CA SER A 82 26.55 14.49 2.45
C SER A 82 25.89 15.24 1.30
N ILE A 83 24.67 15.74 1.51
CA ILE A 83 23.90 16.52 0.53
C ILE A 83 23.78 18.00 0.92
N GLY A 84 24.55 18.43 1.94
CA GLY A 84 24.52 19.80 2.44
C GLY A 84 23.13 20.21 2.93
N HIS A 85 22.71 21.43 2.62
CA HIS A 85 21.42 22.00 3.01
C HIS A 85 20.31 21.76 1.96
N HIS A 86 20.49 20.77 1.07
CA HIS A 86 19.54 20.52 -0.02
C HIS A 86 18.19 20.04 0.51
N ALA A 87 17.11 20.52 -0.12
CA ALA A 87 15.76 20.04 0.08
C ALA A 87 15.07 19.82 -1.27
N GLY A 88 14.20 18.82 -1.34
CA GLY A 88 13.48 18.43 -2.54
C GLY A 88 14.03 17.17 -3.20
N PRO A 89 13.66 16.86 -4.45
CA PRO A 89 13.97 15.59 -5.09
C PRO A 89 15.48 15.41 -5.33
N VAL A 90 15.94 14.17 -5.19
CA VAL A 90 17.35 13.77 -5.35
C VAL A 90 17.43 12.54 -6.23
N MET A 91 18.39 12.52 -7.16
CA MET A 91 18.76 11.32 -7.89
C MET A 91 20.09 10.80 -7.38
N VAL A 92 20.16 9.50 -7.08
CA VAL A 92 21.40 8.82 -6.71
C VAL A 92 21.82 7.94 -7.87
N VAL A 93 23.09 8.02 -8.26
CA VAL A 93 23.67 7.20 -9.33
C VAL A 93 24.94 6.52 -8.80
N ALA A 94 24.98 5.20 -8.89
CA ALA A 94 26.11 4.36 -8.56
C ALA A 94 26.77 3.82 -9.84
N THR A 95 28.08 4.00 -9.96
CA THR A 95 28.87 3.56 -11.12
C THR A 95 30.16 2.90 -10.66
N GLY A 96 30.68 1.95 -11.46
CA GLY A 96 31.86 1.17 -11.12
C GLY A 96 31.66 0.25 -9.91
N GLY A 97 32.74 -0.32 -9.40
CA GLY A 97 32.69 -1.32 -8.33
C GLY A 97 32.40 -2.74 -8.85
N SER A 98 32.33 -3.68 -7.91
CA SER A 98 32.18 -5.11 -8.19
C SER A 98 31.21 -5.77 -7.21
N PHE A 99 30.50 -6.78 -7.70
CA PHE A 99 29.53 -7.56 -6.94
C PHE A 99 29.73 -9.05 -7.19
N VAL A 100 29.08 -9.89 -6.36
CA VAL A 100 28.98 -11.32 -6.61
C VAL A 100 27.61 -11.58 -7.20
N ASP A 101 27.58 -12.07 -8.43
CA ASP A 101 26.34 -12.37 -9.13
C ASP A 101 25.59 -13.52 -8.47
N GLU A 102 24.30 -13.34 -8.21
CA GLU A 102 23.50 -14.25 -7.42
C GLU A 102 23.42 -15.65 -8.06
N ALA A 103 23.16 -15.70 -9.37
CA ALA A 103 22.92 -16.94 -10.10
C ALA A 103 24.22 -17.69 -10.44
N THR A 104 25.30 -17.01 -10.82
CA THR A 104 26.56 -17.67 -11.18
C THR A 104 27.51 -17.84 -9.98
N GLY A 105 27.41 -16.97 -8.98
CA GLY A 105 28.39 -16.86 -7.90
C GLY A 105 29.74 -16.29 -8.32
N ALA A 106 29.87 -15.81 -9.56
CA ALA A 106 31.09 -15.16 -10.04
C ALA A 106 31.16 -13.71 -9.57
N SER A 107 32.38 -13.22 -9.34
CA SER A 107 32.59 -11.79 -9.13
C SER A 107 32.54 -11.08 -10.48
N MET A 108 31.65 -10.09 -10.59
CA MET A 108 31.44 -9.27 -11.78
C MET A 108 31.67 -7.79 -11.44
N ALA A 109 32.02 -7.00 -12.45
CA ALA A 109 32.11 -5.54 -12.32
C ALA A 109 30.85 -4.89 -12.91
N LEU A 110 30.42 -3.74 -12.36
CA LEU A 110 29.53 -2.85 -13.09
C LEU A 110 30.30 -2.35 -14.33
N GLY A 111 29.82 -2.70 -15.53
CA GLY A 111 30.51 -2.46 -16.79
C GLY A 111 30.66 -0.97 -17.08
N THR A 112 31.57 -0.63 -18.00
CA THR A 112 31.72 0.75 -18.47
C THR A 112 30.46 1.18 -19.22
N GLY A 113 29.65 2.03 -18.61
CA GLY A 113 28.35 2.47 -19.14
C GLY A 113 27.15 1.92 -18.37
N ASP A 114 27.34 0.92 -17.52
CA ASP A 114 26.32 0.44 -16.60
C ASP A 114 26.25 1.36 -15.38
N ALA A 115 25.03 1.63 -14.92
CA ALA A 115 24.78 2.37 -13.70
C ALA A 115 23.53 1.84 -13.01
N LEU A 116 23.60 1.72 -11.68
CA LEU A 116 22.39 1.59 -10.86
C LEU A 116 22.02 2.95 -10.35
N ALA A 117 20.74 3.26 -10.33
CA ALA A 117 20.27 4.55 -9.91
C ALA A 117 18.93 4.47 -9.19
N CYS A 118 18.62 5.47 -8.39
CA CYS A 118 17.30 5.67 -7.81
C CYS A 118 16.96 7.16 -7.85
N ALA A 119 15.66 7.46 -7.82
CA ALA A 119 15.17 8.81 -7.60
C ALA A 119 14.34 8.82 -6.32
N ILE A 120 14.62 9.80 -5.47
CA ILE A 120 13.98 10.01 -4.18
C ILE A 120 13.03 11.20 -4.35
N PRO A 121 11.72 11.05 -4.06
CA PRO A 121 10.73 12.10 -4.32
C PRO A 121 11.07 13.42 -3.63
N SER A 122 11.52 13.36 -2.37
CA SER A 122 11.91 14.54 -1.62
C SER A 122 12.80 14.16 -0.45
N VAL A 123 13.76 15.02 -0.13
CA VAL A 123 14.49 15.03 1.14
C VAL A 123 14.25 16.37 1.83
N ALA A 124 14.13 16.35 3.16
CA ALA A 124 14.03 17.60 3.93
C ALA A 124 15.42 18.24 4.08
N ALA A 125 15.47 19.58 4.12
CA ALA A 125 16.70 20.30 4.41
C ALA A 125 17.31 19.78 5.72
N ASP A 126 18.63 19.59 5.73
CA ASP A 126 19.40 19.24 6.92
C ASP A 126 19.06 17.87 7.54
N ALA A 127 18.24 17.06 6.86
CA ALA A 127 17.79 15.76 7.35
C ALA A 127 18.80 14.64 7.04
N ALA A 128 18.89 13.68 7.96
CA ALA A 128 19.54 12.40 7.72
C ALA A 128 18.51 11.42 7.11
N THR A 129 18.63 11.18 5.81
CA THR A 129 17.78 10.23 5.08
C THR A 129 18.53 8.90 4.94
N ALA A 130 18.12 7.90 5.71
CA ALA A 130 18.78 6.59 5.75
C ALA A 130 17.93 5.49 5.10
N GLY A 131 18.57 4.34 4.84
CA GLY A 131 17.91 3.14 4.36
C GLY A 131 17.51 3.20 2.88
N ILE A 132 18.23 3.95 2.06
CA ILE A 132 17.97 4.01 0.61
C ILE A 132 18.65 2.86 -0.11
N HIS A 133 17.89 2.11 -0.90
CA HIS A 133 18.42 1.05 -1.75
C HIS A 133 18.57 1.55 -3.19
N VAL A 134 19.76 1.35 -3.77
CA VAL A 134 20.06 1.62 -5.18
C VAL A 134 20.19 0.28 -5.89
N THR A 135 19.14 -0.13 -6.58
CA THR A 135 18.96 -1.48 -7.15
C THR A 135 18.49 -1.42 -8.61
N PRO A 136 18.43 -2.56 -9.30
CA PRO A 136 17.74 -2.66 -10.59
C PRO A 136 16.30 -2.15 -10.56
N LEU A 137 15.48 -2.47 -9.53
CA LEU A 137 14.10 -2.00 -9.45
C LEU A 137 14.01 -0.48 -9.31
N THR A 138 14.86 0.12 -8.48
CA THR A 138 14.89 1.59 -8.38
C THR A 138 15.43 2.24 -9.65
N SER A 139 16.24 1.53 -10.43
CA SER A 139 16.74 1.99 -11.73
C SER A 139 15.63 2.01 -12.78
N MET A 140 14.78 0.98 -12.78
CA MET A 140 13.55 0.93 -13.58
C MET A 140 12.60 2.07 -13.21
N ALA A 141 12.36 2.28 -11.91
CA ALA A 141 11.50 3.37 -11.44
C ALA A 141 12.05 4.75 -11.84
N ARG A 142 13.36 4.99 -11.70
CA ARG A 142 14.00 6.22 -12.17
C ARG A 142 13.86 6.39 -13.69
N ALA A 143 14.11 5.34 -14.48
CA ALA A 143 14.00 5.40 -15.93
C ALA A 143 12.58 5.75 -16.39
N ARG A 144 11.57 5.12 -15.77
CA ARG A 144 10.15 5.47 -15.96
C ARG A 144 9.87 6.92 -15.60
N ALA A 145 10.29 7.37 -14.41
CA ALA A 145 10.09 8.76 -14.00
C ALA A 145 10.74 9.76 -14.97
N ALA A 146 11.91 9.42 -15.54
CA ALA A 146 12.59 10.26 -16.52
C ALA A 146 11.86 10.34 -17.87
N ALA A 147 11.17 9.27 -18.28
CA ALA A 147 10.40 9.21 -19.52
C ALA A 147 8.97 9.77 -19.38
N MET A 148 8.47 9.93 -18.15
CA MET A 148 7.17 10.58 -17.91
C MET A 148 7.19 12.06 -18.33
N PRO A 149 6.03 12.62 -18.74
CA PRO A 149 5.91 14.05 -19.04
C PRO A 149 6.39 14.92 -17.87
N GLY A 150 7.29 15.85 -18.16
CA GLY A 150 7.91 16.70 -17.15
C GLY A 150 9.09 16.05 -16.41
N GLY A 151 9.49 14.82 -16.75
CA GLY A 151 10.67 14.15 -16.22
C GLY A 151 10.56 13.74 -14.75
N MET A 152 11.69 13.60 -14.06
CA MET A 152 11.82 13.19 -12.66
C MET A 152 11.37 14.29 -11.68
N THR A 153 10.12 14.71 -11.75
CA THR A 153 9.46 15.52 -10.70
C THR A 153 9.21 14.67 -9.46
N GLU A 154 9.04 15.28 -8.30
CA GLU A 154 8.69 14.58 -7.05
C GLU A 154 7.50 13.61 -7.24
N ALA A 155 6.45 14.07 -7.92
CA ALA A 155 5.27 13.26 -8.22
C ALA A 155 5.56 12.09 -9.16
N ASN A 156 6.30 12.32 -10.26
CA ASN A 156 6.64 11.26 -11.21
C ASN A 156 7.58 10.22 -10.59
N VAL A 157 8.52 10.66 -9.75
CA VAL A 157 9.42 9.78 -9.00
C VAL A 157 8.63 8.92 -8.02
N ALA A 158 7.71 9.51 -7.24
CA ALA A 158 6.86 8.76 -6.32
C ALA A 158 5.97 7.74 -7.07
N ALA A 159 5.32 8.16 -8.16
CA ALA A 159 4.47 7.29 -8.97
C ALA A 159 5.23 6.15 -9.63
N ALA A 160 6.46 6.39 -10.10
CA ALA A 160 7.30 5.37 -10.69
C ALA A 160 7.82 4.36 -9.67
N ASN A 161 8.27 4.81 -8.50
CA ASN A 161 8.67 3.92 -7.41
C ASN A 161 7.50 3.03 -6.97
N ALA A 162 6.30 3.60 -6.80
CA ALA A 162 5.11 2.84 -6.42
C ALA A 162 4.68 1.82 -7.49
N ALA A 163 4.71 2.18 -8.77
CA ALA A 163 4.32 1.27 -9.84
C ALA A 163 5.28 0.08 -9.97
N VAL A 164 6.59 0.33 -9.89
CA VAL A 164 7.58 -0.76 -9.90
C VAL A 164 7.44 -1.63 -8.65
N GLY A 165 7.28 -1.02 -7.47
CA GLY A 165 7.03 -1.77 -6.22
C GLY A 165 5.80 -2.67 -6.30
N ALA A 166 4.68 -2.15 -6.80
CA ALA A 166 3.47 -2.92 -7.01
C ALA A 166 3.67 -4.06 -8.04
N TYR A 167 4.35 -3.78 -9.15
CA TYR A 167 4.60 -4.76 -10.21
C TYR A 167 5.47 -5.94 -9.76
N PHE A 168 6.41 -5.71 -8.84
CA PHE A 168 7.29 -6.76 -8.30
C PHE A 168 6.89 -7.28 -6.91
N GLN A 169 5.77 -6.82 -6.36
CA GLN A 169 5.36 -7.10 -4.98
C GLN A 169 6.43 -6.74 -3.93
N ALA A 170 7.17 -5.66 -4.17
CA ALA A 170 8.31 -5.21 -3.38
C ALA A 170 8.01 -3.99 -2.48
N GLY A 171 6.74 -3.66 -2.27
CA GLY A 171 6.30 -2.54 -1.43
C GLY A 171 6.99 -1.21 -1.78
N ASP A 172 7.73 -0.65 -0.82
CA ASP A 172 8.57 0.53 -1.01
C ASP A 172 9.98 0.15 -1.52
N VAL A 173 10.17 0.21 -2.84
CA VAL A 173 11.45 -0.15 -3.50
C VAL A 173 12.66 0.68 -3.03
N LEU A 174 12.45 1.85 -2.43
CA LEU A 174 13.54 2.67 -1.88
C LEU A 174 13.94 2.23 -0.48
N ARG A 175 13.01 1.76 0.35
CA ARG A 175 13.21 1.54 1.79
C ARG A 175 13.16 0.08 2.24
N VAL A 176 12.50 -0.78 1.47
CA VAL A 176 12.52 -2.22 1.70
C VAL A 176 13.89 -2.74 1.30
N ALA A 177 14.56 -3.42 2.23
CA ALA A 177 15.85 -4.04 1.95
C ALA A 177 15.61 -5.35 1.18
N PRO A 178 16.17 -5.54 -0.03
CA PRO A 178 16.06 -6.82 -0.71
C PRO A 178 16.72 -7.91 0.13
N MET A 179 16.01 -9.02 0.35
CA MET A 179 16.57 -10.21 0.99
C MET A 179 17.71 -10.77 0.13
N ASP A 180 18.85 -11.12 0.72
CA ASP A 180 19.91 -11.86 0.01
C ASP A 180 19.51 -13.34 -0.11
N PRO A 181 19.18 -13.85 -1.31
CA PRO A 181 18.72 -15.22 -1.45
C PRO A 181 19.85 -16.25 -1.41
N THR A 182 21.10 -15.80 -1.47
CA THR A 182 22.30 -16.65 -1.36
C THR A 182 22.75 -16.85 0.10
N ALA A 183 22.18 -16.08 1.02
CA ALA A 183 22.39 -16.24 2.46
C ALA A 183 21.52 -17.39 3.02
N ALA A 184 22.15 -18.28 3.79
CA ALA A 184 21.49 -19.47 4.32
C ALA A 184 20.35 -19.11 5.29
N GLY A 185 19.12 -19.55 4.99
CA GLY A 185 17.95 -19.35 5.83
C GLY A 185 17.37 -17.93 5.82
N ALA A 186 17.81 -17.06 4.91
CA ALA A 186 17.37 -15.66 4.86
C ALA A 186 15.85 -15.48 4.69
N GLY A 187 15.16 -16.46 4.09
CA GLY A 187 13.72 -16.40 3.85
C GLY A 187 12.86 -16.47 5.12
N ALA A 188 13.34 -17.14 6.17
CA ALA A 188 12.53 -17.39 7.37
C ALA A 188 12.20 -16.12 8.17
N GLY A 189 13.08 -15.11 8.13
CA GLY A 189 12.91 -13.83 8.83
C GLY A 189 12.50 -12.67 7.95
N ALA A 190 12.54 -12.83 6.63
CA ALA A 190 12.17 -11.79 5.67
C ALA A 190 10.64 -11.65 5.57
N THR A 191 10.16 -10.42 5.42
CA THR A 191 8.78 -10.10 5.05
C THR A 191 8.49 -10.49 3.60
N GLN A 192 7.22 -10.53 3.19
CA GLN A 192 6.85 -10.85 1.81
C GLN A 192 7.50 -9.89 0.81
N ASP A 193 7.52 -8.59 1.11
CA ASP A 193 8.11 -7.56 0.25
C ASP A 193 9.62 -7.77 0.09
N GLU A 194 10.34 -8.03 1.18
CA GLU A 194 11.79 -8.28 1.15
C GLU A 194 12.13 -9.54 0.34
N ARG A 195 11.32 -10.61 0.47
CA ARG A 195 11.45 -11.86 -0.29
C ARG A 195 11.23 -11.62 -1.78
N ALA A 196 10.12 -10.99 -2.15
CA ALA A 196 9.78 -10.73 -3.55
C ALA A 196 10.82 -9.82 -4.21
N TYR A 197 11.27 -8.78 -3.51
CA TYR A 197 12.32 -7.87 -3.98
C TYR A 197 13.64 -8.62 -4.21
N GLY A 198 14.15 -9.32 -3.19
CA GLY A 198 15.40 -10.07 -3.28
C GLY A 198 15.39 -11.12 -4.40
N MET A 199 14.26 -11.81 -4.54
CA MET A 199 14.09 -12.84 -5.56
C MET A 199 13.90 -12.27 -6.97
N ALA A 200 13.31 -11.08 -7.12
CA ALA A 200 13.27 -10.37 -8.40
C ALA A 200 14.68 -10.00 -8.89
N LEU A 201 15.57 -9.53 -7.99
CA LEU A 201 16.95 -9.22 -8.35
C LEU A 201 17.73 -10.49 -8.77
N ALA A 202 17.57 -11.58 -8.04
CA ALA A 202 18.18 -12.86 -8.40
C ALA A 202 17.61 -13.45 -9.69
N ALA A 203 16.33 -13.23 -9.99
CA ALA A 203 15.73 -13.63 -11.27
C ALA A 203 16.36 -12.89 -12.45
N MET A 204 16.68 -11.60 -12.33
CA MET A 204 17.40 -10.85 -13.37
C MET A 204 18.80 -11.41 -13.62
N SER A 205 19.51 -11.80 -12.55
CA SER A 205 20.79 -12.50 -12.65
C SER A 205 20.65 -13.87 -13.33
N GLN A 206 19.61 -14.64 -12.99
CA GLN A 206 19.32 -15.95 -13.58
C GLN A 206 18.96 -15.86 -15.07
N GLU A 207 18.19 -14.84 -15.47
CA GLU A 207 17.84 -14.56 -16.86
C GLU A 207 19.09 -14.16 -17.67
N ALA A 208 19.92 -13.27 -17.12
CA ALA A 208 21.17 -12.88 -17.75
C ALA A 208 22.10 -14.09 -18.00
N MET A 209 22.19 -15.01 -17.03
CA MET A 209 22.93 -16.26 -17.20
C MET A 209 22.32 -17.14 -18.29
N ALA A 210 21.00 -17.31 -18.31
CA ALA A 210 20.32 -18.14 -19.31
C ALA A 210 20.54 -17.62 -20.74
N LEU A 211 20.57 -16.29 -20.90
CA LEU A 211 20.86 -15.60 -22.15
C LEU A 211 22.36 -15.54 -22.52
N GLY A 212 23.24 -16.07 -21.66
CA GLY A 212 24.69 -16.08 -21.89
C GLY A 212 25.32 -14.68 -21.87
N MET A 213 24.74 -13.75 -21.13
CA MET A 213 25.27 -12.40 -20.97
C MET A 213 26.57 -12.43 -20.16
N THR A 214 27.51 -11.55 -20.53
CA THR A 214 28.80 -11.42 -19.82
C THR A 214 28.70 -10.68 -18.48
N SER A 215 27.58 -9.99 -18.22
CA SER A 215 27.28 -9.31 -16.96
C SER A 215 25.76 -9.19 -16.76
N SER A 216 25.28 -9.48 -15.55
CA SER A 216 23.88 -9.28 -15.15
C SER A 216 23.51 -7.81 -14.98
N ALA A 217 24.49 -6.91 -14.85
CA ALA A 217 24.25 -5.46 -14.86
C ALA A 217 23.68 -4.97 -16.21
N GLY A 218 24.04 -5.63 -17.30
CA GLY A 218 23.47 -5.36 -18.62
C GLY A 218 21.97 -5.68 -18.67
N MET A 219 21.53 -6.74 -17.99
CA MET A 219 20.10 -7.10 -17.90
C MET A 219 19.32 -6.07 -17.08
N ALA A 220 19.87 -5.62 -15.95
CA ALA A 220 19.27 -4.54 -15.17
C ALA A 220 19.12 -3.24 -15.98
N THR A 221 20.12 -2.91 -16.79
CA THR A 221 20.09 -1.74 -17.69
C THR A 221 19.03 -1.90 -18.78
N ALA A 222 18.92 -3.09 -19.39
CA ALA A 222 17.90 -3.39 -20.39
C ALA A 222 16.48 -3.33 -19.81
N LEU A 223 16.22 -3.95 -18.65
CA LEU A 223 14.93 -3.87 -17.97
C LEU A 223 14.57 -2.44 -17.55
N ALA A 224 15.55 -1.62 -17.18
CA ALA A 224 15.30 -0.20 -16.90
C ALA A 224 14.93 0.59 -18.17
N ALA A 225 15.51 0.24 -19.32
CA ALA A 225 15.15 0.81 -20.60
C ALA A 225 13.73 0.38 -21.04
N ASP A 226 13.40 -0.89 -20.88
CA ASP A 226 12.09 -1.48 -21.14
C ASP A 226 11.01 -0.79 -20.29
N ALA A 227 11.20 -0.76 -18.97
CA ALA A 227 10.29 -0.11 -18.02
C ALA A 227 10.02 1.39 -18.27
N SER A 228 10.83 2.06 -19.08
CA SER A 228 10.81 3.50 -19.23
C SER A 228 9.52 4.01 -19.87
N ASP A 229 8.94 3.29 -20.82
CA ASP A 229 7.67 3.69 -21.45
C ASP A 229 6.43 3.22 -20.68
N GLY A 230 6.64 2.47 -19.59
CA GLY A 230 5.60 1.93 -18.74
C GLY A 230 5.16 0.52 -19.09
N VAL A 231 5.68 -0.09 -20.16
CA VAL A 231 5.37 -1.45 -20.58
C VAL A 231 6.65 -2.28 -20.57
N MET A 232 6.60 -3.45 -19.93
CA MET A 232 7.68 -4.43 -19.95
C MET A 232 7.49 -5.38 -21.15
N ASP A 233 7.75 -4.91 -22.36
CA ASP A 233 7.49 -5.63 -23.62
C ASP A 233 8.72 -5.81 -24.54
N GLY A 234 9.92 -5.61 -23.98
CA GLY A 234 11.18 -5.63 -24.69
C GLY A 234 11.40 -4.41 -25.59
N MET A 235 10.55 -3.39 -25.52
CA MET A 235 10.64 -2.17 -26.29
C MET A 235 10.78 -0.94 -25.38
N MET A 236 11.41 0.10 -25.94
CA MET A 236 11.37 1.47 -25.43
C MET A 236 10.56 2.27 -26.44
N GLY A 237 9.27 2.43 -26.18
CA GLY A 237 8.29 2.97 -27.10
C GLY A 237 8.13 2.07 -28.33
N ALA A 238 8.66 2.52 -29.47
CA ALA A 238 8.66 1.72 -30.71
C ALA A 238 10.03 1.12 -31.04
N THR A 239 11.03 1.30 -30.16
CA THR A 239 12.41 0.86 -30.42
C THR A 239 12.75 -0.37 -29.59
N PRO A 240 13.17 -1.49 -30.20
CA PRO A 240 13.59 -2.67 -29.44
C PRO A 240 14.73 -2.34 -28.47
N VAL A 241 14.63 -2.81 -27.24
CA VAL A 241 15.69 -2.64 -26.24
C VAL A 241 16.86 -3.53 -26.62
N SER A 242 18.06 -2.94 -26.71
CA SER A 242 19.29 -3.68 -26.98
C SER A 242 19.87 -4.24 -25.68
N MET A 243 20.20 -5.53 -25.67
CA MET A 243 20.87 -6.16 -24.53
C MET A 243 22.39 -6.04 -24.69
N GLY A 244 23.00 -5.18 -23.88
CA GLY A 244 24.45 -5.05 -23.79
C GLY A 244 25.09 -6.34 -23.27
N GLY A 245 26.27 -6.70 -23.80
CA GLY A 245 27.08 -7.79 -23.22
C GLY A 245 26.74 -9.21 -23.66
N MET A 246 25.89 -9.42 -24.67
CA MET A 246 25.77 -10.72 -25.36
C MET A 246 27.05 -11.00 -26.19
N GLY A 247 27.65 -12.17 -26.03
CA GLY A 247 28.99 -12.54 -26.54
C GLY A 247 29.14 -12.70 -28.07
N GLY A 248 28.46 -11.90 -28.90
CA GLY A 248 28.54 -11.93 -30.37
C GLY A 248 28.57 -10.54 -31.00
N MET A 249 29.07 -10.42 -32.23
CA MET A 249 29.26 -9.14 -32.97
C MET A 249 27.96 -8.41 -33.35
N SER A 250 26.79 -8.93 -33.00
CA SER A 250 25.49 -8.29 -33.12
C SER A 250 24.76 -8.46 -31.79
N GLY A 251 24.71 -7.42 -30.95
CA GLY A 251 23.96 -7.47 -29.69
C GLY A 251 22.51 -7.92 -29.94
N GLY A 252 22.02 -8.84 -29.11
CA GLY A 252 20.63 -9.29 -29.20
C GLY A 252 19.66 -8.22 -28.71
N THR A 253 18.44 -8.23 -29.23
CA THR A 253 17.33 -7.44 -28.68
C THR A 253 16.65 -8.23 -27.57
N MET A 254 16.12 -7.50 -26.59
CA MET A 254 15.34 -8.08 -25.49
C MET A 254 14.08 -8.78 -26.02
N GLU A 255 13.76 -9.96 -25.46
CA GLU A 255 12.51 -10.65 -25.80
C GLU A 255 11.32 -9.94 -25.15
N ALA A 256 10.15 -10.00 -25.79
CA ALA A 256 8.97 -9.26 -25.34
C ALA A 256 8.41 -9.74 -24.00
N ASN A 257 8.78 -10.93 -23.56
CA ASN A 257 8.39 -11.52 -22.28
C ASN A 257 9.49 -11.40 -21.21
N ALA A 258 10.62 -10.76 -21.49
CA ALA A 258 11.79 -10.75 -20.60
C ALA A 258 11.53 -10.06 -19.25
N GLY A 259 10.58 -9.12 -19.18
CA GLY A 259 10.11 -8.50 -17.94
C GLY A 259 8.84 -9.10 -17.33
N THR A 260 8.23 -10.11 -17.98
CA THR A 260 6.96 -10.75 -17.58
C THR A 260 7.17 -12.25 -17.31
N ALA A 261 6.64 -13.12 -18.18
CA ALA A 261 6.72 -14.57 -18.04
C ALA A 261 8.15 -15.11 -18.10
N GLY A 262 9.04 -14.49 -18.88
CA GLY A 262 10.46 -14.88 -18.91
C GLY A 262 11.14 -14.63 -17.57
N LEU A 263 10.87 -13.48 -16.94
CA LEU A 263 11.38 -13.22 -15.59
C LEU A 263 10.76 -14.13 -14.53
N ALA A 264 9.49 -14.51 -14.67
CA ALA A 264 8.84 -15.49 -13.80
C ALA A 264 9.51 -16.87 -13.93
N ASP A 265 9.83 -17.31 -15.15
CA ASP A 265 10.55 -18.55 -15.43
C ASP A 265 11.97 -18.50 -14.84
N ALA A 266 12.67 -17.37 -14.97
CA ALA A 266 13.97 -17.16 -14.35
C ALA A 266 13.91 -17.18 -12.81
N MET A 267 12.88 -16.57 -12.22
CA MET A 267 12.66 -16.60 -10.78
C MET A 267 12.41 -18.03 -10.30
N HIS A 268 11.58 -18.78 -11.01
CA HIS A 268 11.31 -20.19 -10.73
C HIS A 268 12.58 -21.06 -10.88
N ALA A 269 13.38 -20.81 -11.91
CA ALA A 269 14.66 -21.49 -12.12
C ALA A 269 15.66 -21.20 -10.99
N PHE A 270 15.76 -19.94 -10.54
CA PHE A 270 16.64 -19.57 -9.44
C PHE A 270 16.19 -20.24 -8.13
N LEU A 271 14.89 -20.28 -7.84
CA LEU A 271 14.33 -20.93 -6.64
C LEU A 271 14.72 -22.42 -6.55
N GLY A 272 14.77 -23.12 -7.69
CA GLY A 272 15.21 -24.51 -7.78
C GLY A 272 16.74 -24.71 -7.83
N SER A 273 17.52 -23.64 -7.89
CA SER A 273 18.97 -23.72 -8.07
C SER A 273 19.73 -23.97 -6.76
N ALA A 274 20.97 -24.46 -6.86
CA ALA A 274 21.87 -24.60 -5.71
C ALA A 274 22.33 -23.25 -5.11
N ARG A 275 22.04 -22.13 -5.78
CA ARG A 275 22.37 -20.78 -5.31
C ARG A 275 21.31 -20.21 -4.39
N ASN A 276 20.07 -20.67 -4.49
CA ASN A 276 19.03 -20.35 -3.52
C ASN A 276 19.35 -21.06 -2.19
N ARG A 277 19.85 -20.30 -1.22
CA ARG A 277 20.09 -20.77 0.15
C ARG A 277 19.10 -20.18 1.15
N SER A 278 18.21 -19.31 0.70
CA SER A 278 17.22 -18.61 1.53
C SER A 278 16.26 -19.55 2.27
N GLY A 279 16.01 -20.73 1.70
CA GLY A 279 14.98 -21.66 2.16
C GLY A 279 13.59 -21.42 1.56
N LEU A 280 13.44 -20.39 0.71
CA LEU A 280 12.19 -20.13 -0.03
C LEU A 280 12.01 -21.14 -1.17
N THR A 281 10.74 -21.42 -1.47
CA THR A 281 10.28 -22.27 -2.56
C THR A 281 9.35 -21.47 -3.50
N ALA A 282 8.95 -22.09 -4.62
CA ALA A 282 7.96 -21.50 -5.52
C ALA A 282 6.61 -21.21 -4.84
N ASP A 283 6.23 -22.04 -3.87
CA ASP A 283 4.98 -21.86 -3.12
C ASP A 283 5.01 -20.57 -2.28
N ASP A 284 6.18 -20.22 -1.72
CA ASP A 284 6.36 -19.00 -0.92
C ASP A 284 6.24 -17.71 -1.76
N LEU A 285 6.44 -17.82 -3.08
CA LEU A 285 6.35 -16.71 -4.03
C LEU A 285 5.26 -16.88 -5.09
N LEU A 286 4.27 -17.74 -4.83
CA LEU A 286 3.23 -18.06 -5.80
C LEU A 286 2.50 -16.81 -6.31
N ALA A 287 2.21 -15.84 -5.43
CA ALA A 287 1.54 -14.60 -5.81
C ALA A 287 2.39 -13.74 -6.77
N CYS A 288 3.70 -13.64 -6.53
CA CYS A 288 4.63 -12.88 -7.37
C CYS A 288 4.84 -13.57 -8.72
N LEU A 289 5.04 -14.89 -8.71
CA LEU A 289 5.16 -15.70 -9.93
C LEU A 289 3.88 -15.65 -10.78
N ALA A 290 2.71 -15.77 -10.16
CA ALA A 290 1.42 -15.64 -10.86
C ALA A 290 1.23 -14.24 -11.45
N GLN A 291 1.62 -13.20 -10.72
CA GLN A 291 1.55 -11.82 -11.19
C GLN A 291 2.45 -11.58 -12.41
N LEU A 292 3.71 -12.00 -12.38
CA LEU A 292 4.63 -11.83 -13.51
C LEU A 292 4.23 -12.68 -14.73
N SER A 293 3.85 -13.94 -14.51
CA SER A 293 3.46 -14.86 -15.58
C SER A 293 2.15 -14.48 -16.27
N GLY A 294 1.18 -13.92 -15.54
CA GLY A 294 -0.08 -13.42 -16.09
C GLY A 294 -0.06 -11.95 -16.53
N SER A 295 1.07 -11.26 -16.36
CA SER A 295 1.18 -9.83 -16.69
C SER A 295 1.27 -9.59 -18.19
N GLY A 296 0.54 -8.61 -18.69
CA GLY A 296 0.70 -8.07 -20.05
C GLY A 296 1.85 -7.07 -20.18
N GLY A 297 2.79 -7.03 -19.22
CA GLY A 297 3.92 -6.10 -19.22
C GLY A 297 3.59 -4.73 -18.63
N GLN A 298 2.31 -4.38 -18.53
CA GLN A 298 1.89 -3.05 -18.11
C GLN A 298 2.24 -2.75 -16.65
N LEU A 299 3.13 -1.78 -16.43
CA LEU A 299 3.34 -1.23 -15.09
C LEU A 299 2.06 -0.50 -14.64
N PRO A 300 1.56 -0.72 -13.41
CA PRO A 300 0.37 -0.02 -12.91
C PRO A 300 0.45 1.49 -13.16
N GLY A 301 -0.53 2.02 -13.89
CA GLY A 301 -0.56 3.43 -14.34
C GLY A 301 0.04 3.70 -15.74
N ALA A 302 0.37 2.69 -16.55
CA ALA A 302 0.96 2.86 -17.89
C ALA A 302 -0.04 2.88 -19.07
N GLY A 303 -1.32 3.15 -18.83
CA GLY A 303 -2.34 3.24 -19.90
C GLY A 303 -2.48 4.64 -20.48
N GLY A 304 -1.68 4.96 -21.51
CA GLY A 304 -2.00 5.82 -22.66
C GLY A 304 -2.83 7.10 -22.48
N SER A 305 -2.14 8.23 -22.63
CA SER A 305 -2.65 9.55 -22.98
C SER A 305 -3.56 9.57 -24.24
N GLY A 306 -4.79 10.06 -24.08
CA GLY A 306 -5.50 10.84 -25.09
C GLY A 306 -5.19 12.34 -24.92
N PRO A 307 -5.33 13.18 -25.96
CA PRO A 307 -4.78 14.53 -25.95
C PRO A 307 -5.55 15.42 -24.98
N GLY A 308 -4.87 15.78 -23.89
CA GLY A 308 -5.36 16.72 -22.89
C GLY A 308 -5.39 16.12 -21.49
N GLN A 309 -4.22 15.95 -20.87
CA GLN A 309 -4.09 15.90 -19.41
C GLN A 309 -2.61 16.03 -19.01
N GLY A 310 -2.20 17.27 -18.73
CA GLY A 310 -1.11 17.56 -17.81
C GLY A 310 -1.68 17.88 -16.43
N ALA A 311 -0.91 17.57 -15.39
CA ALA A 311 -1.04 17.94 -13.97
C ALA A 311 -1.99 17.12 -13.06
N GLY A 312 -1.38 16.40 -12.09
CA GLY A 312 -2.01 15.86 -10.87
C GLY A 312 -2.17 14.34 -10.83
N GLN A 313 -1.47 13.62 -9.96
CA GLN A 313 -1.72 12.19 -9.67
C GLN A 313 -2.26 12.07 -8.24
N GLY A 314 -3.57 12.31 -8.07
CA GLY A 314 -4.27 12.16 -6.81
C GLY A 314 -4.43 10.68 -6.48
N THR A 315 -4.39 10.34 -5.20
CA THR A 315 -4.55 8.97 -4.71
C THR A 315 -5.51 8.99 -3.53
N MET A 316 -6.34 7.95 -3.39
CA MET A 316 -7.21 7.78 -2.25
C MET A 316 -6.91 6.47 -1.55
N THR A 317 -6.59 6.54 -0.25
CA THR A 317 -6.31 5.38 0.59
C THR A 317 -7.31 5.31 1.74
N GLY A 318 -7.61 4.09 2.16
CA GLY A 318 -8.66 3.89 3.13
C GLY A 318 -8.85 2.44 3.55
N THR A 319 -9.95 2.20 4.25
CA THR A 319 -10.33 0.89 4.77
C THR A 319 -11.81 0.65 4.53
N ALA A 320 -12.14 -0.49 3.93
CA ALA A 320 -13.49 -1.03 3.88
C ALA A 320 -13.75 -1.87 5.14
N PHE A 321 -14.87 -1.64 5.83
CA PHE A 321 -15.18 -2.33 7.07
C PHE A 321 -16.68 -2.58 7.24
N MET A 322 -17.04 -3.85 7.42
CA MET A 322 -18.33 -4.40 7.83
C MET A 322 -18.01 -5.70 8.59
N GLY A 323 -17.14 -5.57 9.60
CA GLY A 323 -16.31 -6.66 10.10
C GLY A 323 -15.00 -6.78 9.34
N ALA A 324 -14.12 -7.70 9.76
CA ALA A 324 -12.84 -7.90 9.10
C ALA A 324 -13.04 -8.32 7.63
N MET A 325 -12.79 -7.40 6.69
CA MET A 325 -13.02 -7.60 5.25
C MET A 325 -11.75 -8.04 4.53
N SER A 326 -11.89 -8.94 3.56
CA SER A 326 -10.80 -9.33 2.66
C SER A 326 -11.35 -9.76 1.30
N GLY A 327 -10.51 -9.69 0.27
CA GLY A 327 -10.97 -9.95 -1.09
C GLY A 327 -11.96 -8.89 -1.58
N GLY A 328 -12.31 -8.95 -2.86
CA GLY A 328 -13.14 -7.93 -3.50
C GLY A 328 -12.35 -6.77 -4.08
N THR A 329 -13.07 -5.85 -4.70
CA THR A 329 -12.50 -4.72 -5.44
C THR A 329 -13.15 -3.42 -4.96
N VAL A 330 -12.34 -2.40 -4.68
CA VAL A 330 -12.80 -1.03 -4.58
C VAL A 330 -12.70 -0.35 -5.95
N THR A 331 -13.75 0.35 -6.36
CA THR A 331 -13.76 1.18 -7.56
C THR A 331 -14.10 2.61 -7.17
N ALA A 332 -13.28 3.56 -7.60
CA ALA A 332 -13.56 4.98 -7.47
C ALA A 332 -14.27 5.48 -8.73
N TYR A 333 -15.36 6.22 -8.57
CA TYR A 333 -16.11 6.85 -9.64
C TYR A 333 -16.08 8.37 -9.48
N ALA A 334 -15.92 9.08 -10.58
CA ALA A 334 -16.20 10.50 -10.64
C ALA A 334 -17.69 10.71 -10.36
N VAL A 335 -18.05 11.75 -9.61
CA VAL A 335 -19.43 12.21 -9.57
C VAL A 335 -19.63 13.30 -10.62
N SER A 336 -20.62 13.12 -11.48
CA SER A 336 -20.96 14.06 -12.56
C SER A 336 -22.45 14.36 -12.56
N GLY A 337 -22.81 15.65 -12.52
CA GLY A 337 -24.21 16.08 -12.47
C GLY A 337 -24.99 15.53 -11.26
N GLY A 338 -24.30 15.20 -10.16
CA GLY A 338 -24.91 14.59 -8.98
C GLY A 338 -25.12 13.07 -9.05
N ALA A 339 -24.75 12.43 -10.15
CA ALA A 339 -24.87 10.98 -10.31
C ALA A 339 -23.48 10.33 -10.36
N ARG A 340 -23.45 9.00 -10.17
CA ARG A 340 -22.27 8.19 -10.46
C ARG A 340 -21.88 8.38 -11.93
N GLY A 341 -20.66 8.85 -12.16
CA GLY A 341 -20.08 9.06 -13.47
C GLY A 341 -19.11 7.95 -13.85
N GLN A 342 -18.10 8.29 -14.64
CA GLN A 342 -17.08 7.34 -15.10
C GLN A 342 -16.25 6.77 -13.95
N ALA A 343 -15.86 5.50 -14.07
CA ALA A 343 -14.85 4.92 -13.19
C ALA A 343 -13.51 5.66 -13.40
N LEU A 344 -12.87 6.03 -12.29
CA LEU A 344 -11.55 6.67 -12.26
C LEU A 344 -10.46 5.60 -12.20
N ALA A 345 -10.57 4.67 -11.26
CA ALA A 345 -9.72 3.50 -11.14
C ALA A 345 -10.36 2.45 -10.22
N ALA A 346 -9.79 1.25 -10.22
CA ALA A 346 -10.13 0.18 -9.31
C ALA A 346 -8.88 -0.41 -8.67
N ALA A 347 -9.01 -0.96 -7.46
CA ALA A 347 -7.94 -1.60 -6.72
C ALA A 347 -8.49 -2.78 -5.90
N PRO A 348 -7.71 -3.85 -5.67
CA PRO A 348 -8.12 -4.93 -4.78
C PRO A 348 -8.16 -4.46 -3.32
N LEU A 349 -9.02 -5.07 -2.50
CA LEU A 349 -8.94 -4.94 -1.04
C LEU A 349 -7.83 -5.85 -0.49
N GLY A 350 -7.03 -5.31 0.43
CA GLY A 350 -6.06 -6.06 1.23
C GLY A 350 -6.72 -6.94 2.31
N ALA A 351 -5.90 -7.70 3.03
CA ALA A 351 -6.34 -8.67 4.05
C ALA A 351 -7.09 -8.08 5.27
N THR A 352 -7.12 -6.75 5.39
CA THR A 352 -7.81 -6.02 6.47
C THR A 352 -8.75 -4.95 5.90
N GLY A 353 -9.22 -5.12 4.65
CA GLY A 353 -10.06 -4.15 3.95
C GLY A 353 -9.32 -2.89 3.48
N ALA A 354 -7.99 -2.82 3.64
CA ALA A 354 -7.19 -1.69 3.20
C ALA A 354 -7.21 -1.55 1.67
N PHE A 355 -7.26 -0.32 1.17
CA PHE A 355 -7.21 -0.06 -0.27
C PHE A 355 -6.41 1.20 -0.61
N SER A 356 -5.93 1.26 -1.86
CA SER A 356 -5.29 2.41 -2.46
C SER A 356 -5.72 2.53 -3.92
N VAL A 357 -6.50 3.56 -4.26
CA VAL A 357 -7.05 3.79 -5.60
C VAL A 357 -6.52 5.09 -6.18
N GLY A 358 -6.05 5.05 -7.42
CA GLY A 358 -5.57 6.24 -8.14
C GLY A 358 -6.73 7.11 -8.61
N LEU A 359 -6.72 8.39 -8.28
CA LEU A 359 -7.71 9.37 -8.75
C LEU A 359 -7.18 10.23 -9.91
N GLY A 360 -5.87 10.20 -10.18
CA GLY A 360 -5.27 11.00 -11.24
C GLY A 360 -5.51 12.49 -11.03
N ALA A 361 -5.75 13.24 -12.11
CA ALA A 361 -5.97 14.68 -12.04
C ALA A 361 -7.38 15.05 -11.56
N TYR A 362 -8.20 14.05 -11.19
CA TYR A 362 -9.59 14.27 -10.83
C TYR A 362 -9.70 15.21 -9.63
N ALA A 363 -10.57 16.22 -9.77
CA ALA A 363 -11.00 17.08 -8.69
C ALA A 363 -12.52 17.06 -8.62
N GLY A 364 -13.05 17.11 -7.41
CA GLY A 364 -14.48 17.08 -7.15
C GLY A 364 -14.92 15.85 -6.34
N PRO A 365 -16.23 15.59 -6.25
CA PRO A 365 -16.76 14.52 -5.43
C PRO A 365 -16.42 13.13 -5.99
N VAL A 366 -16.02 12.21 -5.13
CA VAL A 366 -15.68 10.83 -5.51
C VAL A 366 -16.63 9.88 -4.82
N MET A 367 -17.21 8.95 -5.58
CA MET A 367 -17.98 7.84 -5.04
C MET A 367 -17.11 6.58 -5.04
N LEU A 368 -16.87 6.00 -3.87
CA LEU A 368 -16.23 4.70 -3.73
C LEU A 368 -17.31 3.61 -3.72
N GLU A 369 -16.99 2.47 -4.33
CA GLU A 369 -17.80 1.26 -4.30
C GLU A 369 -16.90 0.06 -4.02
N VAL A 370 -17.26 -0.74 -3.03
CA VAL A 370 -16.63 -2.02 -2.71
C VAL A 370 -17.62 -3.13 -3.04
N ALA A 371 -17.17 -4.09 -3.85
CA ALA A 371 -17.96 -5.23 -4.27
C ALA A 371 -17.17 -6.54 -4.19
N GLY A 372 -17.88 -7.65 -3.98
CA GLY A 372 -17.32 -9.00 -4.06
C GLY A 372 -16.34 -9.37 -2.95
N ALA A 373 -16.40 -8.69 -1.80
CA ALA A 373 -15.56 -9.00 -0.65
C ALA A 373 -16.14 -10.15 0.18
N THR A 374 -15.30 -10.76 1.02
CA THR A 374 -15.72 -11.57 2.17
C THR A 374 -15.46 -10.81 3.46
N TYR A 375 -16.28 -11.06 4.48
CA TYR A 375 -16.16 -10.40 5.77
C TYR A 375 -16.53 -11.34 6.91
N GLU A 376 -16.01 -11.09 8.11
CA GLU A 376 -16.45 -11.74 9.35
C GLU A 376 -17.66 -10.99 9.92
N ASP A 377 -18.83 -11.61 9.93
CA ASP A 377 -20.05 -11.03 10.50
C ASP A 377 -19.91 -10.91 12.02
N GLU A 378 -20.09 -9.70 12.57
CA GLU A 378 -19.74 -9.42 13.98
C GLU A 378 -20.64 -10.15 14.97
N ALA A 379 -21.93 -10.31 14.67
CA ALA A 379 -22.89 -10.95 15.57
C ALA A 379 -22.74 -12.48 15.63
N THR A 380 -22.20 -13.10 14.59
CA THR A 380 -22.06 -14.56 14.50
C THR A 380 -20.61 -15.06 14.55
N GLY A 381 -19.64 -14.22 14.18
CA GLY A 381 -18.23 -14.57 14.00
C GLY A 381 -17.98 -15.44 12.77
N ILE A 382 -18.96 -15.55 11.87
CA ILE A 382 -18.88 -16.40 10.69
C ILE A 382 -18.39 -15.57 9.51
N SER A 383 -17.39 -16.08 8.80
CA SER A 383 -16.97 -15.48 7.53
C SER A 383 -18.00 -15.76 6.43
N MET A 384 -18.50 -14.70 5.81
CA MET A 384 -19.53 -14.76 4.76
C MET A 384 -19.11 -13.90 3.55
N PRO A 385 -19.44 -14.30 2.31
CA PRO A 385 -19.30 -13.43 1.15
C PRO A 385 -20.39 -12.36 1.14
N MET A 386 -20.08 -11.17 0.61
CA MET A 386 -21.11 -10.20 0.24
C MET A 386 -22.10 -10.85 -0.75
N ALA A 387 -23.39 -10.55 -0.59
CA ALA A 387 -24.40 -11.08 -1.51
C ALA A 387 -24.17 -10.52 -2.92
N SER A 388 -24.55 -11.29 -3.94
CA SER A 388 -24.44 -10.84 -5.34
C SER A 388 -25.23 -9.56 -5.56
N GLY A 389 -24.54 -8.49 -5.95
CA GLY A 389 -25.14 -7.18 -6.21
C GLY A 389 -25.13 -6.23 -5.01
N ASP A 390 -24.82 -6.72 -3.80
CA ASP A 390 -24.59 -5.84 -2.66
C ASP A 390 -23.23 -5.15 -2.79
N VAL A 391 -23.20 -3.89 -2.35
CA VAL A 391 -22.00 -3.06 -2.35
C VAL A 391 -21.92 -2.26 -1.05
N LEU A 392 -20.70 -1.94 -0.63
CA LEU A 392 -20.47 -0.84 0.32
C LEU A 392 -20.05 0.39 -0.46
N THR A 393 -20.55 1.56 -0.10
CA THR A 393 -20.22 2.80 -0.78
C THR A 393 -19.79 3.89 0.19
N ALA A 394 -19.10 4.88 -0.35
CA ALA A 394 -18.82 6.13 0.34
C ALA A 394 -18.84 7.27 -0.66
N CYS A 395 -19.30 8.45 -0.27
CA CYS A 395 -19.24 9.64 -1.11
C CYS A 395 -18.32 10.68 -0.46
N VAL A 396 -17.09 10.81 -0.97
CA VAL A 396 -16.13 11.81 -0.54
C VAL A 396 -16.51 13.17 -1.17
N PRO A 397 -16.80 14.21 -0.37
CA PRO A 397 -17.42 15.45 -0.87
C PRO A 397 -16.59 16.19 -1.93
N SER A 398 -15.28 16.18 -1.78
CA SER A 398 -14.37 16.79 -2.75
C SER A 398 -12.96 16.25 -2.54
N VAL A 399 -12.28 15.95 -3.65
CA VAL A 399 -10.83 15.81 -3.70
C VAL A 399 -10.25 16.96 -4.50
N ALA A 400 -9.08 17.45 -4.10
CA ALA A 400 -8.33 18.39 -4.93
C ALA A 400 -7.59 17.64 -6.04
N ALA A 401 -7.48 18.24 -7.23
CA ALA A 401 -6.75 17.66 -8.35
C ALA A 401 -5.33 17.30 -7.91
N GLY A 402 -4.94 16.05 -8.11
CA GLY A 402 -3.59 15.61 -7.75
C GLY A 402 -3.36 15.37 -6.25
N ALA A 403 -4.37 15.51 -5.38
CA ALA A 403 -4.20 15.37 -3.94
C ALA A 403 -4.26 13.91 -3.47
N THR A 404 -3.47 13.60 -2.45
CA THR A 404 -3.59 12.36 -1.69
C THR A 404 -4.63 12.55 -0.58
N THR A 405 -5.69 11.74 -0.61
CA THR A 405 -6.69 11.64 0.45
C THR A 405 -6.47 10.31 1.18
N SER A 406 -6.27 10.34 2.49
CA SER A 406 -5.94 9.15 3.27
C SER A 406 -6.89 8.93 4.44
N GLY A 407 -7.06 7.66 4.82
CA GLY A 407 -7.89 7.27 5.95
C GLY A 407 -9.38 7.26 5.66
N VAL A 408 -9.78 7.17 4.40
CA VAL A 408 -11.20 7.13 4.02
C VAL A 408 -11.83 5.81 4.44
N GLN A 409 -12.97 5.85 5.11
CA GLN A 409 -13.71 4.67 5.50
C GLN A 409 -14.80 4.34 4.47
N VAL A 410 -14.97 3.05 4.17
CA VAL A 410 -16.08 2.52 3.37
C VAL A 410 -16.82 1.49 4.22
N THR A 411 -17.93 1.93 4.83
CA THR A 411 -18.68 1.20 5.87
C THR A 411 -20.18 1.29 5.62
N PRO A 412 -21.02 0.49 6.30
CA PRO A 412 -22.48 0.65 6.22
C PRO A 412 -22.97 2.09 6.48
N LEU A 413 -22.33 2.83 7.39
CA LEU A 413 -22.67 4.24 7.64
C LEU A 413 -22.34 5.15 6.46
N THR A 414 -21.20 4.96 5.80
CA THR A 414 -20.87 5.75 4.61
C THR A 414 -21.74 5.36 3.42
N THR A 415 -22.24 4.12 3.37
CA THR A 415 -23.23 3.67 2.38
C THR A 415 -24.55 4.41 2.57
N MET A 416 -25.04 4.54 3.81
CA MET A 416 -26.21 5.35 4.13
C MET A 416 -26.03 6.81 3.74
N ALA A 417 -24.86 7.39 4.04
CA ALA A 417 -24.55 8.77 3.68
C ALA A 417 -24.52 8.97 2.16
N GLN A 418 -23.95 8.01 1.41
CA GLN A 418 -23.93 8.06 -0.05
C GLN A 418 -25.35 7.95 -0.63
N ALA A 419 -26.18 7.02 -0.16
CA ALA A 419 -27.56 6.86 -0.60
C ALA A 419 -28.41 8.11 -0.34
N ARG A 420 -28.27 8.72 0.86
CA ARG A 420 -28.90 10.00 1.19
C ARG A 420 -28.43 11.12 0.26
N ALA A 421 -27.13 11.26 0.05
CA ALA A 421 -26.59 12.28 -0.86
C ALA A 421 -27.12 12.11 -2.30
N GLN A 422 -27.28 10.87 -2.77
CA GLN A 422 -27.81 10.57 -4.09
C GLN A 422 -29.30 10.92 -4.24
N ALA A 423 -30.10 10.76 -3.18
CA ALA A 423 -31.52 11.07 -3.17
C ALA A 423 -31.85 12.56 -2.92
N MET A 424 -30.90 13.34 -2.39
CA MET A 424 -31.04 14.79 -2.25
C MET A 424 -31.21 15.48 -3.62
N LEU A 425 -31.89 16.62 -3.63
CA LEU A 425 -32.06 17.41 -4.85
C LEU A 425 -30.70 17.78 -5.44
N GLY A 426 -30.48 17.43 -6.70
CA GLY A 426 -29.20 17.63 -7.40
C GLY A 426 -28.17 16.52 -7.17
N GLY A 427 -28.51 15.45 -6.43
CA GLY A 427 -27.68 14.25 -6.23
C GLY A 427 -26.42 14.50 -5.40
N MET A 428 -25.39 13.69 -5.60
CA MET A 428 -24.13 13.65 -4.85
C MET A 428 -23.20 14.87 -5.06
N THR A 429 -23.73 16.09 -5.05
CA THR A 429 -22.92 17.32 -5.06
C THR A 429 -22.00 17.37 -3.83
N THR A 430 -20.93 18.16 -3.88
CA THR A 430 -20.05 18.36 -2.71
C THR A 430 -20.82 18.79 -1.46
N ALA A 431 -21.82 19.64 -1.59
CA ALA A 431 -22.65 20.08 -0.47
C ALA A 431 -23.54 18.95 0.07
N ASN A 432 -24.22 18.20 -0.80
CA ASN A 432 -25.09 17.11 -0.40
C ASN A 432 -24.29 15.94 0.20
N ALA A 433 -23.12 15.62 -0.36
CA ALA A 433 -22.21 14.63 0.20
C ALA A 433 -21.72 15.05 1.59
N ALA A 434 -21.29 16.31 1.77
CA ALA A 434 -20.86 16.80 3.08
C ALA A 434 -21.99 16.77 4.11
N ALA A 435 -23.19 17.25 3.73
CA ALA A 435 -24.37 17.26 4.60
C ALA A 435 -24.82 15.85 4.96
N ALA A 436 -24.82 14.91 4.01
CA ALA A 436 -25.21 13.53 4.27
C ALA A 436 -24.23 12.82 5.21
N ASN A 437 -22.91 12.95 4.98
CA ASN A 437 -21.90 12.39 5.89
C ASN A 437 -22.03 12.97 7.31
N ALA A 438 -22.19 14.29 7.43
CA ALA A 438 -22.36 14.94 8.74
C ALA A 438 -23.66 14.53 9.44
N GLY A 439 -24.77 14.41 8.70
CA GLY A 439 -26.06 14.00 9.24
C GLY A 439 -26.05 12.55 9.74
N ILE A 440 -25.48 11.63 8.96
CA ILE A 440 -25.32 10.23 9.40
C ILE A 440 -24.36 10.14 10.59
N GLY A 441 -23.22 10.84 10.55
CA GLY A 441 -22.30 10.90 11.68
C GLY A 441 -22.94 11.42 12.96
N SER A 442 -23.80 12.45 12.85
CA SER A 442 -24.57 12.97 13.97
C SER A 442 -25.62 11.96 14.46
N TYR A 443 -26.35 11.32 13.53
CA TYR A 443 -27.39 10.35 13.84
C TYR A 443 -26.85 9.11 14.60
N PHE A 444 -25.63 8.69 14.29
CA PHE A 444 -24.96 7.55 14.93
C PHE A 444 -23.89 7.93 15.97
N MET A 445 -23.77 9.22 16.31
CA MET A 445 -22.71 9.72 17.21
C MET A 445 -21.28 9.30 16.80
N ALA A 446 -21.07 9.04 15.51
CA ALA A 446 -19.82 8.55 14.93
C ALA A 446 -18.92 9.68 14.41
N GLY A 447 -19.31 10.94 14.57
CA GLY A 447 -18.53 12.10 14.15
C GLY A 447 -18.30 12.13 12.63
N ASP A 448 -17.03 12.18 12.21
CA ASP A 448 -16.65 12.11 10.81
C ASP A 448 -16.65 10.65 10.32
N VAL A 449 -17.76 10.20 9.73
CA VAL A 449 -17.89 8.81 9.23
C VAL A 449 -16.93 8.46 8.09
N LEU A 450 -16.32 9.44 7.42
CA LEU A 450 -15.32 9.20 6.38
C LEU A 450 -13.91 9.11 6.92
N GLY A 451 -13.56 9.91 7.94
CA GLY A 451 -12.21 9.95 8.52
C GLY A 451 -12.03 9.13 9.79
N THR A 452 -13.12 8.74 10.47
CA THR A 452 -13.09 8.02 11.75
C THR A 452 -13.09 6.52 11.49
N MET A 453 -11.96 5.86 11.73
CA MET A 453 -11.87 4.41 11.58
C MET A 453 -12.75 3.69 12.62
N PRO A 454 -13.66 2.78 12.23
CA PRO A 454 -14.48 2.05 13.19
C PRO A 454 -13.61 1.15 14.06
N MET A 455 -13.92 1.10 15.36
CA MET A 455 -13.34 0.12 16.27
C MET A 455 -13.93 -1.25 15.97
N ASP A 456 -13.08 -2.26 15.73
CA ASP A 456 -13.52 -3.62 15.44
C ASP A 456 -13.94 -4.32 16.75
N PRO A 457 -15.22 -4.62 16.97
CA PRO A 457 -15.68 -5.21 18.22
C PRO A 457 -15.30 -6.68 18.38
N ALA A 458 -14.94 -7.35 17.29
CA ALA A 458 -14.43 -8.71 17.32
C ALA A 458 -12.98 -8.75 17.79
N VAL A 459 -12.21 -7.66 17.77
CA VAL A 459 -10.82 -7.69 18.25
C VAL A 459 -10.76 -7.53 19.77
N ALA A 460 -10.08 -8.47 20.45
CA ALA A 460 -9.97 -8.47 21.90
C ALA A 460 -9.30 -7.18 22.42
N GLY A 461 -10.00 -6.42 23.27
CA GLY A 461 -9.48 -5.20 23.88
C GLY A 461 -9.40 -3.98 22.96
N SER A 462 -9.94 -4.04 21.74
CA SER A 462 -9.93 -2.93 20.74
C SER A 462 -10.61 -1.65 21.22
N GLY A 463 -11.50 -1.73 22.23
CA GLY A 463 -12.11 -0.58 22.88
C GLY A 463 -11.13 0.24 23.73
N THR A 464 -10.00 -0.36 24.10
CA THR A 464 -8.96 0.30 24.90
C THR A 464 -8.18 1.27 24.02
N GLY A 465 -8.32 2.57 24.28
CA GLY A 465 -7.65 3.61 23.49
C GLY A 465 -8.44 4.07 22.26
N ALA A 466 -9.55 3.40 21.92
CA ALA A 466 -10.51 3.92 20.94
C ALA A 466 -11.18 5.20 21.46
N THR A 467 -11.31 6.20 20.60
CA THR A 467 -12.12 7.39 20.88
C THR A 467 -13.61 7.04 20.95
N GLN A 468 -14.43 7.96 21.47
CA GLN A 468 -15.87 7.72 21.57
C GLN A 468 -16.49 7.49 20.19
N ASP A 469 -16.19 8.36 19.23
CA ASP A 469 -16.67 8.27 17.85
C ASP A 469 -16.30 6.94 17.20
N GLN A 470 -15.07 6.44 17.39
CA GLN A 470 -14.65 5.12 16.88
C GLN A 470 -15.45 3.97 17.50
N ARG A 471 -15.77 4.06 18.81
CA ARG A 471 -16.59 3.07 19.50
C ARG A 471 -18.02 3.09 18.98
N ASP A 472 -18.61 4.26 18.88
CA ASP A 472 -19.99 4.46 18.42
C ASP A 472 -20.14 4.01 16.95
N HIS A 473 -19.16 4.31 16.09
CA HIS A 473 -19.10 3.84 14.70
C HIS A 473 -19.04 2.32 14.59
N GLY A 474 -18.08 1.68 15.27
CA GLY A 474 -17.93 0.21 15.23
C GLY A 474 -19.12 -0.53 15.84
N MET A 475 -19.65 -0.03 16.97
CA MET A 475 -20.79 -0.65 17.64
C MET A 475 -22.09 -0.45 16.88
N ALA A 476 -22.25 0.63 16.11
CA ALA A 476 -23.38 0.79 15.19
C ALA A 476 -23.37 -0.25 14.06
N ILE A 477 -22.19 -0.54 13.49
CA ILE A 477 -22.03 -1.55 12.43
C ILE A 477 -22.37 -2.94 13.00
N ALA A 478 -21.81 -3.30 14.16
CA ALA A 478 -22.12 -4.58 14.79
C ALA A 478 -23.59 -4.71 15.24
N ALA A 479 -24.23 -3.60 15.62
CA ALA A 479 -25.68 -3.60 15.89
C ALA A 479 -26.52 -3.91 14.64
N MET A 480 -26.08 -3.50 13.44
CA MET A 480 -26.74 -3.89 12.19
C MET A 480 -26.60 -5.39 11.93
N SER A 481 -25.40 -5.95 12.16
CA SER A 481 -25.15 -7.38 12.10
C SER A 481 -26.04 -8.14 13.11
N GLU A 482 -26.14 -7.69 14.36
CA GLU A 482 -26.99 -8.31 15.38
C GLU A 482 -28.48 -8.20 15.04
N TYR A 483 -28.92 -7.07 14.47
CA TYR A 483 -30.29 -6.91 14.02
C TYR A 483 -30.61 -7.88 12.86
N ALA A 484 -29.69 -8.05 11.90
CA ALA A 484 -29.83 -9.01 10.81
C ALA A 484 -29.88 -10.45 11.32
N HIS A 485 -29.02 -10.79 12.29
CA HIS A 485 -29.02 -12.08 12.96
C HIS A 485 -30.37 -12.35 13.66
N GLY A 486 -30.92 -11.36 14.38
CA GLY A 486 -32.25 -11.46 15.02
C GLY A 486 -33.41 -11.66 14.03
N LEU A 487 -33.26 -11.21 12.79
CA LEU A 487 -34.22 -11.46 11.70
C LEU A 487 -34.03 -12.81 11.00
N GLY A 488 -33.01 -13.59 11.35
CA GLY A 488 -32.71 -14.89 10.74
C GLY A 488 -32.08 -14.79 9.35
N MET A 489 -31.38 -13.70 9.04
CA MET A 489 -30.61 -13.56 7.81
C MET A 489 -29.36 -14.45 7.87
N THR A 490 -29.37 -15.58 7.17
CA THR A 490 -28.35 -16.64 7.30
C THR A 490 -27.41 -16.77 6.10
N GLY A 491 -27.70 -16.07 4.99
CA GLY A 491 -26.89 -16.14 3.76
C GLY A 491 -25.77 -15.10 3.70
N SER A 492 -26.11 -13.83 3.88
CA SER A 492 -25.18 -12.69 4.01
C SER A 492 -25.92 -11.55 4.69
N THR A 493 -25.29 -10.94 5.69
CA THR A 493 -25.82 -9.76 6.39
C THR A 493 -25.55 -8.45 5.63
N SER A 494 -24.81 -8.48 4.52
CA SER A 494 -24.61 -7.33 3.61
C SER A 494 -25.92 -6.72 3.10
N ALA A 495 -26.98 -7.54 2.95
CA ALA A 495 -28.29 -7.06 2.54
C ALA A 495 -28.95 -6.14 3.57
N MET A 496 -28.57 -6.25 4.85
CA MET A 496 -28.98 -5.31 5.89
C MET A 496 -28.37 -3.93 5.66
N ALA A 497 -27.08 -3.86 5.29
CA ALA A 497 -26.45 -2.58 4.98
C ALA A 497 -27.10 -1.91 3.76
N THR A 498 -27.47 -2.69 2.75
CA THR A 498 -28.26 -2.21 1.60
C THR A 498 -29.61 -1.66 2.04
N ALA A 499 -30.41 -2.43 2.79
CA ALA A 499 -31.73 -2.01 3.26
C ALA A 499 -31.68 -0.75 4.15
N MET A 500 -30.68 -0.65 5.02
CA MET A 500 -30.51 0.52 5.87
C MET A 500 -30.06 1.76 5.09
N ALA A 501 -29.30 1.59 4.00
CA ALA A 501 -28.98 2.68 3.08
C ALA A 501 -30.20 3.15 2.28
N GLU A 502 -31.07 2.22 1.88
CA GLU A 502 -32.36 2.53 1.27
C GLU A 502 -33.26 3.35 2.21
N ASP A 503 -33.34 2.96 3.48
CA ASP A 503 -34.10 3.66 4.53
C ASP A 503 -33.53 5.07 4.80
N ALA A 504 -32.21 5.18 4.88
CA ALA A 504 -31.55 6.48 5.08
C ALA A 504 -31.73 7.45 3.90
N SER A 505 -32.04 6.94 2.71
CA SER A 505 -31.98 7.72 1.47
C SER A 505 -32.98 8.88 1.44
N ASP A 506 -34.16 8.73 2.03
CA ASP A 506 -35.17 9.80 2.08
C ASP A 506 -35.00 10.75 3.28
N GLY A 507 -33.97 10.52 4.10
CA GLY A 507 -33.63 11.30 5.27
C GLY A 507 -34.38 10.87 6.54
N VAL A 508 -35.16 9.78 6.52
CA VAL A 508 -35.88 9.29 7.69
C VAL A 508 -35.74 7.77 7.82
N MET A 509 -35.07 7.31 8.86
CA MET A 509 -34.94 5.89 9.21
C MET A 509 -36.27 5.31 9.76
N ASN A 510 -37.22 5.02 8.86
CA ASN A 510 -38.59 4.59 9.18
C ASN A 510 -39.00 3.26 8.52
N GLY A 511 -38.04 2.50 8.01
CA GLY A 511 -38.24 1.27 7.25
C GLY A 511 -38.81 1.47 5.84
N MET A 512 -38.77 2.68 5.29
CA MET A 512 -39.29 3.01 3.97
C MET A 512 -38.33 3.88 3.17
N MET A 513 -38.39 3.75 1.85
CA MET A 513 -37.71 4.62 0.89
C MET A 513 -38.75 5.50 0.18
N GLY A 514 -38.89 6.76 0.58
CA GLY A 514 -39.83 7.69 -0.05
C GLY A 514 -41.28 7.22 0.02
N GLY A 515 -41.65 6.54 1.11
CA GLY A 515 -42.97 5.93 1.33
C GLY A 515 -43.14 4.53 0.73
N THR A 516 -42.10 3.97 0.09
CA THR A 516 -42.09 2.59 -0.41
C THR A 516 -41.48 1.65 0.63
N ALA A 517 -42.16 0.56 0.97
CA ALA A 517 -41.61 -0.43 1.90
C ALA A 517 -40.34 -1.07 1.33
N ILE A 518 -39.32 -1.23 2.16
CA ILE A 518 -38.02 -1.79 1.78
C ILE A 518 -38.06 -3.31 1.93
N PRO A 519 -37.80 -4.11 0.87
CA PRO A 519 -37.73 -5.55 0.98
C PRO A 519 -36.39 -5.99 1.60
N MET A 520 -36.44 -6.88 2.59
CA MET A 520 -35.25 -7.47 3.20
C MET A 520 -34.76 -8.66 2.37
N GLY A 521 -33.65 -8.47 1.64
CA GLY A 521 -32.92 -9.57 1.01
C GLY A 521 -32.32 -10.54 2.03
N GLY A 522 -32.13 -11.81 1.68
CA GLY A 522 -31.38 -12.77 2.50
C GLY A 522 -32.13 -13.46 3.65
N MET A 523 -33.44 -13.20 3.83
CA MET A 523 -34.28 -13.99 4.74
C MET A 523 -34.52 -15.38 4.11
N GLY A 524 -34.02 -16.44 4.75
CA GLY A 524 -33.98 -17.79 4.19
C GLY A 524 -35.31 -18.28 3.63
N GLY A 525 -35.39 -18.49 2.31
CA GLY A 525 -36.50 -19.16 1.65
C GLY A 525 -36.50 -20.66 1.95
N GLY A 526 -37.08 -21.04 3.08
CA GLY A 526 -37.11 -22.43 3.54
C GLY A 526 -38.41 -22.79 4.24
N GLY A 527 -39.51 -22.91 3.49
CA GLY A 527 -40.76 -23.49 3.98
C GLY A 527 -41.89 -23.40 2.96
N MET A 528 -42.60 -24.50 2.74
CA MET A 528 -43.66 -24.70 1.74
C MET A 528 -44.96 -23.91 1.99
N MET A 529 -44.87 -22.62 2.34
CA MET A 529 -45.99 -21.68 2.37
C MET A 529 -45.46 -20.33 1.88
N GLY A 530 -45.88 -19.91 0.68
CA GLY A 530 -45.36 -18.71 0.01
C GLY A 530 -45.55 -17.42 0.82
N GLY A 531 -44.54 -17.03 1.59
CA GLY A 531 -44.39 -15.70 2.17
C GLY A 531 -43.34 -14.93 1.37
N GLY A 532 -43.68 -13.73 0.90
CA GLY A 532 -42.75 -12.85 0.19
C GLY A 532 -41.56 -12.44 1.06
N ALA A 533 -40.58 -11.76 0.44
CA ALA A 533 -39.50 -11.11 1.18
C ALA A 533 -40.09 -10.32 2.37
N GLY A 534 -39.57 -10.54 3.58
CA GLY A 534 -39.99 -9.75 4.74
C GLY A 534 -39.70 -8.27 4.46
N MET A 535 -40.61 -7.38 4.85
CA MET A 535 -40.37 -5.94 4.73
C MET A 535 -39.59 -5.44 5.94
N MET A 536 -38.75 -4.44 5.73
CA MET A 536 -38.02 -3.77 6.81
C MET A 536 -39.02 -3.19 7.82
N ALA A 537 -38.77 -3.44 9.11
CA ALA A 537 -39.64 -2.92 10.16
C ALA A 537 -39.49 -1.40 10.29
N ALA A 538 -40.59 -0.72 10.59
CA ALA A 538 -40.60 0.75 10.63
C ALA A 538 -39.69 1.36 11.72
N ASN A 539 -39.27 0.53 12.68
CA ASN A 539 -38.39 0.92 13.77
C ASN A 539 -36.97 0.35 13.63
N ALA A 540 -36.63 -0.26 12.48
CA ALA A 540 -35.35 -0.92 12.27
C ALA A 540 -34.17 0.02 12.56
N GLY A 541 -34.13 1.21 11.96
CA GLY A 541 -33.09 2.21 12.19
C GLY A 541 -33.23 3.06 13.46
N THR A 542 -34.19 2.75 14.35
CA THR A 542 -34.41 3.46 15.62
C THR A 542 -34.36 2.49 16.80
N THR A 543 -35.52 2.13 17.36
CA THR A 543 -35.59 1.25 18.54
C THR A 543 -35.11 -0.16 18.25
N GLY A 544 -35.26 -0.65 17.01
CA GLY A 544 -34.72 -1.93 16.54
C GLY A 544 -33.20 -2.00 16.69
N LEU A 545 -32.48 -1.06 16.07
CA LEU A 545 -31.02 -0.95 16.23
C LEU A 545 -30.60 -0.68 17.67
N SER A 546 -31.33 0.15 18.44
CA SER A 546 -30.99 0.40 19.85
C SER A 546 -31.05 -0.89 20.69
N GLY A 547 -32.04 -1.76 20.40
CA GLY A 547 -32.18 -3.06 21.03
C GLY A 547 -31.06 -4.01 20.59
N ALA A 548 -30.77 -4.07 19.29
CA ALA A 548 -29.68 -4.89 18.76
C ALA A 548 -28.31 -4.47 19.33
N MET A 549 -28.04 -3.16 19.45
CA MET A 549 -26.83 -2.65 20.08
C MET A 549 -26.73 -3.05 21.56
N THR A 550 -27.85 -3.01 22.28
CA THR A 550 -27.91 -3.46 23.68
C THR A 550 -27.59 -4.96 23.80
N THR A 551 -28.17 -5.77 22.90
CA THR A 551 -27.90 -7.21 22.82
C THR A 551 -26.44 -7.49 22.49
N PHE A 552 -25.92 -6.86 21.43
CA PHE A 552 -24.54 -7.08 20.98
C PHE A 552 -23.52 -6.65 22.03
N ALA A 553 -23.70 -5.49 22.67
CA ALA A 553 -22.79 -4.98 23.70
C ALA A 553 -22.66 -5.94 24.90
N GLY A 554 -23.70 -6.70 25.22
CA GLY A 554 -23.71 -7.72 26.26
C GLY A 554 -23.34 -9.13 25.79
N SER A 555 -23.10 -9.33 24.49
CA SER A 555 -22.85 -10.66 23.91
C SER A 555 -21.39 -11.09 24.09
N ALA A 556 -21.12 -12.39 23.93
CA ALA A 556 -19.77 -12.93 23.92
C ALA A 556 -18.97 -12.55 22.65
N MET A 557 -19.65 -12.08 21.60
CA MET A 557 -19.03 -11.65 20.35
C MET A 557 -18.35 -10.27 20.48
N ASN A 558 -18.82 -9.45 21.42
CA ASN A 558 -18.15 -8.21 21.77
C ASN A 558 -16.89 -8.50 22.60
N ARG A 559 -15.75 -8.65 21.92
CA ARG A 559 -14.43 -8.87 22.54
C ARG A 559 -13.67 -7.56 22.81
N SER A 560 -14.18 -6.43 22.33
CA SER A 560 -13.51 -5.12 22.44
C SER A 560 -13.25 -4.63 23.87
N GLY A 561 -14.04 -5.11 24.85
CA GLY A 561 -14.06 -4.56 26.20
C GLY A 561 -14.91 -3.30 26.36
N VAL A 562 -15.58 -2.84 25.29
CA VAL A 562 -16.57 -1.75 25.36
C VAL A 562 -17.85 -2.28 26.00
N ALA A 563 -18.12 -1.84 27.24
CA ALA A 563 -19.38 -2.18 27.92
C ALA A 563 -20.55 -1.34 27.40
N LEU A 564 -21.79 -1.82 27.59
CA LEU A 564 -23.01 -1.10 27.25
C LEU A 564 -23.03 0.35 27.77
N ALA A 565 -22.53 0.57 28.99
CA ALA A 565 -22.47 1.91 29.59
C ALA A 565 -21.67 2.92 28.75
N ALA A 566 -20.67 2.47 28.00
CA ALA A 566 -19.83 3.33 27.16
C ALA A 566 -20.51 3.76 25.84
N VAL A 567 -21.52 3.01 25.38
CA VAL A 567 -22.33 3.31 24.19
C VAL A 567 -23.78 3.68 24.53
N GLN A 568 -24.10 3.78 25.81
CA GLN A 568 -25.44 4.13 26.28
C GLN A 568 -25.99 5.45 25.72
N PRO A 569 -25.18 6.52 25.51
CA PRO A 569 -25.65 7.73 24.85
C PRO A 569 -26.20 7.46 23.45
N LEU A 570 -25.50 6.65 22.65
CA LEU A 570 -25.94 6.25 21.31
C LEU A 570 -27.20 5.39 21.35
N VAL A 571 -27.25 4.41 22.26
CA VAL A 571 -28.46 3.59 22.48
C VAL A 571 -29.67 4.48 22.80
N ASN A 572 -29.51 5.46 23.69
CA ASN A 572 -30.58 6.39 24.05
C ASN A 572 -30.99 7.29 22.88
N GLN A 573 -30.02 7.75 22.09
CA GLN A 573 -30.27 8.56 20.91
C GLN A 573 -31.12 7.80 19.89
N LEU A 574 -30.76 6.56 19.56
CA LEU A 574 -31.52 5.72 18.63
C LEU A 574 -32.90 5.36 19.18
N ALA A 575 -33.02 5.06 20.47
CA ALA A 575 -34.28 4.72 21.10
C ALA A 575 -35.26 5.91 21.18
N GLY A 576 -34.74 7.14 21.34
CA GLY A 576 -35.53 8.37 21.37
C GLY A 576 -35.73 9.04 20.01
N SER A 577 -35.09 8.51 18.96
CA SER A 577 -35.15 9.07 17.60
C SER A 577 -36.51 8.84 16.95
N ASN A 578 -36.99 9.84 16.22
CA ASN A 578 -38.13 9.71 15.31
C ASN A 578 -37.70 9.28 13.89
N GLY A 579 -36.45 8.85 13.72
CA GLY A 579 -35.83 8.44 12.47
C GLY A 579 -35.24 9.58 11.64
N THR A 580 -35.53 10.85 11.95
CA THR A 580 -35.07 11.97 11.12
C THR A 580 -33.55 12.15 11.19
N ILE A 581 -32.88 12.10 10.04
CA ILE A 581 -31.45 12.35 9.91
C ILE A 581 -31.22 13.87 9.81
N PRO A 582 -30.38 14.47 10.68
CA PRO A 582 -30.09 15.91 10.70
C PRO A 582 -29.59 16.50 9.37
#